data_AF-A0A6V7I4E1-F1
#
_entry.id   AF-A0A6V7I4E1-F1
#
_cell.length_a   1.000
_cell.length_b   1.000
_cell.length_c   1.000
_cell.angle_alpha   90.00
_cell.angle_beta   90.00
_cell.angle_gamma   90.00
#
_symmetry.space_group_name_H-M   'P 1'
#
loop_
_entity.id
_entity.type
_entity.pdbx_description
1 polymer ?
#
loop_
_entity_poly.entity_id
_entity_poly.type
_entity_poly.pdbx_seq_one_letter_code
_entity_poly.pdbx_strand_id
1 'polypeptide(L)'
;PKKKVGKKVAAAPLAVKKVEPKKVTNPLFEKRTRNFGIGQDIQPTRDLSRFVKWPKYIRIQRQRAVLQKRLKVPPPINQFTQTLDKQT
;
A
#
# COMPACT_ATOMS: atom_id res chain seq x y z
N PRO A 1 -39.80 62.41 -21.11
CA PRO A 1 -40.26 61.28 -20.26
C PRO A 1 -39.12 60.28 -19.95
N LYS A 2 -38.59 60.32 -18.73
CA LYS A 2 -37.43 59.54 -18.26
C LYS A 2 -37.81 58.08 -17.98
N LYS A 3 -37.15 57.11 -18.62
CA LYS A 3 -37.34 55.66 -18.35
C LYS A 3 -36.28 55.17 -17.36
N LYS A 4 -36.72 54.68 -16.19
CA LYS A 4 -35.87 54.15 -15.10
C LYS A 4 -35.12 52.90 -15.56
N VAL A 5 -33.79 52.91 -15.43
CA VAL A 5 -32.92 51.75 -15.68
C VAL A 5 -32.88 50.88 -14.42
N GLY A 6 -33.42 49.66 -14.51
CA GLY A 6 -33.35 48.65 -13.46
C GLY A 6 -31.94 48.05 -13.35
N LYS A 7 -31.42 47.98 -12.12
CA LYS A 7 -30.10 47.47 -11.76
C LYS A 7 -30.03 45.95 -12.05
N LYS A 8 -29.22 45.52 -13.02
CA LYS A 8 -28.94 44.08 -13.24
C LYS A 8 -27.99 43.60 -12.15
N VAL A 9 -28.47 42.73 -11.27
CA VAL A 9 -27.67 42.02 -10.27
C VAL A 9 -26.87 40.92 -10.99
N ALA A 10 -25.56 40.88 -10.76
CA ALA A 10 -24.68 39.85 -11.34
C ALA A 10 -24.96 38.47 -10.72
N ALA A 11 -24.93 37.41 -11.54
CA ALA A 11 -25.07 36.03 -11.08
C ALA A 11 -23.87 35.60 -10.22
N ALA A 12 -24.13 34.85 -9.14
CA ALA A 12 -23.11 34.40 -8.19
C ALA A 12 -22.06 33.47 -8.83
N PRO A 13 -20.76 33.59 -8.48
CA PRO A 13 -19.67 32.87 -9.15
C PRO A 13 -19.41 31.49 -8.51
N LEU A 14 -20.43 30.64 -8.36
CA LEU A 14 -20.27 29.36 -7.65
C LEU A 14 -20.97 28.18 -8.31
N ALA A 15 -20.89 28.09 -9.63
CA ALA A 15 -21.17 26.84 -10.35
C ALA A 15 -20.11 26.61 -11.43
N VAL A 16 -18.83 26.57 -11.04
CA VAL A 16 -17.80 25.97 -11.89
C VAL A 16 -18.08 24.47 -11.93
N LYS A 17 -18.88 24.06 -12.90
CA LYS A 17 -19.06 22.67 -13.30
C LYS A 17 -17.65 22.13 -13.55
N LYS A 18 -17.16 21.22 -12.70
CA LYS A 18 -15.90 20.49 -12.94
C LYS A 18 -16.03 19.86 -14.33
N VAL A 19 -15.31 20.42 -15.30
CA VAL A 19 -15.21 19.84 -16.63
C VAL A 19 -14.37 18.58 -16.45
N GLU A 20 -15.02 17.42 -16.50
CA GLU A 20 -14.30 16.16 -16.59
C GLU A 20 -13.47 16.19 -17.88
N PRO A 21 -12.13 16.10 -17.79
CA PRO A 21 -11.31 16.11 -18.99
C PRO A 21 -11.61 14.85 -19.79
N LYS A 22 -12.20 15.03 -20.97
CA LYS A 22 -12.32 13.95 -21.97
C LYS A 22 -10.91 13.51 -22.34
N LYS A 23 -10.49 12.34 -21.88
CA LYS A 23 -9.23 11.72 -22.33
C LYS A 23 -9.33 11.49 -23.83
N VAL A 24 -8.53 12.24 -24.59
CA VAL A 24 -8.32 11.99 -26.02
C VAL A 24 -7.58 10.65 -26.13
N THR A 25 -8.31 9.57 -26.35
CA THR A 25 -7.72 8.24 -26.56
C THR A 25 -7.30 8.12 -28.02
N ASN A 26 -6.00 7.99 -28.26
CA ASN A 26 -5.48 7.70 -29.59
C ASN A 26 -5.92 6.26 -29.99
N PRO A 27 -6.63 6.07 -31.11
CA PRO A 27 -7.14 4.77 -31.55
C PRO A 27 -6.05 3.74 -31.87
N LEU A 28 -4.78 4.16 -31.98
CA LEU A 28 -3.63 3.26 -32.16
C LEU A 28 -3.21 2.55 -30.86
N PHE A 29 -3.68 2.97 -29.69
CA PHE A 29 -3.35 2.35 -28.41
C PHE A 29 -4.53 1.56 -27.82
N GLU A 30 -4.40 0.24 -27.82
CA GLU A 30 -5.35 -0.66 -27.20
C GLU A 30 -4.92 -1.04 -25.78
N LYS A 31 -5.89 -1.22 -24.87
CA LYS A 31 -5.64 -1.76 -23.53
C LYS A 31 -5.43 -3.28 -23.61
N ARG A 32 -4.19 -3.73 -23.43
CA ARG A 32 -3.84 -5.16 -23.37
C ARG A 32 -3.64 -5.62 -21.93
N THR A 33 -4.74 -5.94 -21.24
CA THR A 33 -4.66 -6.49 -19.88
C THR A 33 -4.22 -7.95 -19.92
N ARG A 34 -3.23 -8.31 -19.11
CA ARG A 34 -2.82 -9.69 -18.89
C ARG A 34 -3.60 -10.32 -17.74
N ASN A 35 -3.93 -11.59 -17.85
CA ASN A 35 -4.58 -12.38 -16.81
C ASN A 35 -3.52 -13.25 -16.10
N PHE A 36 -3.24 -12.97 -14.83
CA PHE A 36 -2.23 -13.69 -14.04
C PHE A 36 -2.81 -14.80 -13.15
N GLY A 37 -4.00 -15.30 -13.48
CA GLY A 37 -4.59 -16.48 -12.85
C GLY A 37 -3.80 -17.75 -13.15
N ILE A 38 -4.14 -18.84 -12.47
CA ILE A 38 -3.51 -20.15 -12.67
C ILE A 38 -3.82 -20.63 -14.09
N GLY A 39 -2.78 -20.97 -14.87
CA GLY A 39 -2.93 -21.49 -16.24
C GLY A 39 -3.15 -20.42 -17.34
N GLN A 40 -2.95 -19.13 -17.03
CA GLN A 40 -3.10 -18.02 -17.97
C GLN A 40 -1.71 -17.41 -18.31
N ASP A 41 -1.58 -16.08 -18.36
CA ASP A 41 -0.32 -15.40 -18.66
C ASP A 41 0.75 -15.63 -17.59
N ILE A 42 2.02 -15.45 -17.97
CA ILE A 42 3.18 -15.55 -17.07
C ILE A 42 3.00 -14.61 -15.87
N GLN A 43 3.19 -15.15 -14.66
CA GLN A 43 3.10 -14.37 -13.43
C GLN A 43 4.13 -13.25 -13.40
N PRO A 44 3.77 -12.06 -12.89
CA PRO A 44 4.72 -10.98 -12.69
C PRO A 44 5.76 -11.36 -11.64
N THR A 45 6.89 -10.67 -11.64
CA THR A 45 7.85 -10.74 -10.54
C THR A 45 7.18 -10.29 -9.24
N ARG A 46 7.34 -11.09 -8.18
CA ARG A 46 6.80 -10.81 -6.84
C ARG A 46 7.93 -10.82 -5.83
N ASP A 47 7.68 -10.23 -4.66
CA ASP A 47 8.62 -10.36 -3.55
C ASP A 47 8.68 -11.83 -3.09
N LEU A 48 9.85 -12.45 -3.27
CA LEU A 48 10.15 -13.82 -2.87
C LEU A 48 10.90 -13.90 -1.53
N SER A 49 11.11 -12.79 -0.81
CA SER A 49 11.88 -12.72 0.43
C SER A 49 11.55 -13.83 1.45
N ARG A 50 10.28 -14.24 1.54
CA ARG A 50 9.82 -15.32 2.42
C ARG A 50 10.16 -16.74 1.90
N PHE A 51 10.23 -16.92 0.59
CA PHE A 51 10.45 -18.21 -0.09
C PHE A 51 11.91 -18.42 -0.52
N VAL A 52 12.74 -17.37 -0.43
CA VAL A 52 14.18 -17.46 -0.70
C VAL A 52 14.82 -18.49 0.23
N LYS A 53 15.67 -19.33 -0.37
CA LYS A 53 16.60 -20.17 0.38
C LYS A 53 17.67 -19.29 1.03
N TRP A 54 17.38 -18.83 2.24
CA TRP A 54 18.28 -17.98 3.00
C TRP A 54 19.64 -18.66 3.25
N PRO A 55 20.76 -17.89 3.27
CA PRO A 55 22.08 -18.34 3.69
C PRO A 55 22.03 -19.12 5.01
N LYS A 56 22.94 -20.10 5.16
CA LYS A 56 22.95 -21.03 6.29
C LYS A 56 22.96 -20.33 7.65
N TYR A 57 23.74 -19.26 7.80
CA TYR A 57 23.86 -18.54 9.08
C TYR A 57 22.54 -17.88 9.50
N ILE A 58 21.79 -17.28 8.56
CA ILE A 58 20.47 -16.69 8.83
C ILE A 58 19.48 -17.76 9.27
N ARG A 59 19.52 -18.93 8.60
CA ARG A 59 18.65 -20.05 8.97
C ARG A 59 18.90 -20.51 10.40
N ILE A 60 20.17 -20.70 10.77
CA ILE A 60 20.56 -21.13 12.12
C ILE A 60 20.16 -20.09 13.18
N GLN A 61 20.39 -18.80 12.91
CA GLN A 61 19.99 -17.71 13.81
C GLN A 61 18.47 -17.68 14.04
N ARG A 62 17.68 -17.78 12.96
CA ARG A 62 16.21 -17.82 13.05
C ARG A 62 15.73 -19.08 13.78
N GLN A 63 16.30 -20.24 13.48
CA GLN A 63 15.98 -21.51 14.16
C GLN A 63 16.28 -21.44 15.66
N ARG A 64 17.42 -20.86 16.05
CA ARG A 64 17.78 -20.64 17.47
C ARG A 64 16.73 -19.79 18.19
N ALA A 65 16.32 -18.67 17.58
CA ALA A 65 15.29 -17.81 18.15
C ALA A 65 13.91 -18.50 18.25
N VAL A 66 13.54 -19.31 17.25
CA VAL A 66 12.29 -20.11 17.30
C VAL A 66 12.36 -21.14 18.42
N LEU A 67 13.48 -21.85 18.56
CA LEU A 67 13.66 -22.88 19.57
C LEU A 67 13.59 -22.30 20.99
N GLN A 68 14.26 -21.17 21.25
CA GLN A 68 14.22 -20.48 22.54
C GLN A 68 12.79 -20.07 22.95
N LYS A 69 11.93 -19.74 21.98
CA LYS A 69 10.51 -19.41 22.23
C LYS A 69 9.61 -20.64 22.42
N ARG A 70 9.99 -21.78 21.84
CA ARG A 70 9.17 -23.01 21.84
C ARG A 70 9.46 -23.91 23.02
N LEU A 71 10.70 -23.95 23.48
CA LEU A 71 11.10 -24.71 24.66
C LEU A 71 10.83 -23.92 25.94
N LYS A 72 10.62 -24.64 27.05
CA LYS A 72 10.56 -24.03 28.37
C LYS A 72 11.96 -23.57 28.78
N VAL A 73 12.14 -22.26 28.90
CA VAL A 73 13.40 -21.65 29.34
C VAL A 73 13.39 -21.53 30.86
N PRO A 74 14.46 -21.95 31.57
CA PRO A 74 14.56 -21.81 33.02
C PRO A 74 14.42 -20.34 33.49
N PRO A 75 13.80 -20.07 34.67
CA PRO A 75 13.59 -18.71 35.16
C PRO A 75 14.86 -17.82 35.24
N PRO A 76 16.05 -18.32 35.66
CA PRO A 76 17.27 -17.51 35.70
C PRO A 76 17.73 -17.00 34.33
N ILE A 77 17.36 -17.68 33.24
CA ILE A 77 17.65 -17.25 31.88
C ILE A 77 16.52 -16.35 31.36
N ASN A 78 15.27 -16.66 31.73
CA ASN A 78 14.10 -15.94 31.26
C ASN A 78 13.97 -14.52 31.83
N GLN A 79 14.57 -14.23 32.98
CA GLN A 79 14.54 -12.90 33.59
C GLN A 79 15.00 -11.78 32.64
N PHE A 80 15.98 -12.08 31.77
CA PHE A 80 16.52 -11.09 30.81
C PHE A 80 15.60 -10.82 29.61
N THR A 81 14.54 -11.61 29.44
CA THR A 81 13.53 -11.34 28.40
C THR A 81 12.47 -10.34 28.86
N GLN A 82 12.29 -10.21 30.18
CA GLN A 82 11.40 -9.23 30.79
C GLN A 82 12.23 -7.98 31.12
N THR A 83 11.95 -6.90 30.40
CA THR A 83 12.68 -5.63 30.52
C THR A 83 11.77 -4.58 31.12
N LEU A 84 12.35 -3.56 31.75
CA LEU A 84 11.60 -2.37 32.16
C LEU A 84 10.97 -1.70 30.93
N ASP A 85 9.89 -0.97 31.16
CA ASP A 85 9.26 -0.21 30.09
C ASP A 85 10.13 0.99 29.70
N LYS A 86 9.87 1.59 28.54
CA LYS A 86 10.74 2.63 27.98
C LYS A 86 10.73 3.93 28.81
N GLN A 87 9.70 4.17 29.62
CA GLN A 87 9.48 5.44 30.30
C GLN A 87 10.03 5.46 31.74
N THR A 88 10.24 4.28 32.34
CA THR A 88 10.95 4.13 33.61
C THR A 88 12.46 4.23 33.45
#